data_AF-A0AAU6DQC3-F1
#
_entry.id   AF-A0AAU6DQC3-F1
#
_cell.length_a   1.000
_cell.length_b   1.000
_cell.length_c   1.000
_cell.angle_alpha   90.00
_cell.angle_beta   90.00
_cell.angle_gamma   90.00
#
_symmetry.space_group_name_H-M   'P 1'
#
loop_
_entity.id
_entity.type
_entity.pdbx_description
1 polymer ?
#
loop_
_entity_poly.entity_id
_entity_poly.type
_entity_poly.pdbx_seq_one_letter_code
_entity_poly.pdbx_strand_id
1 'polypeptide(L)'
;MSEIDRPLPPELEKMDRYRALAGALYRCARWELAGRNPGAANVLLERALEAVDTATRALPADGTLKAAEHEEHLQSLVTLRDNVISASAQILAM
;
A
#
# COMPACT_ATOMS: atom_id res chain seq x y z
N MET A 1 1.54 -13.79 -30.53
CA MET A 1 1.73 -14.25 -29.13
C MET A 1 2.15 -13.04 -28.34
N SER A 2 1.29 -12.58 -27.43
CA SER A 2 1.49 -11.31 -26.71
C SER A 2 2.68 -11.43 -25.76
N GLU A 3 3.54 -10.40 -25.66
CA GLU A 3 4.68 -10.29 -24.73
C GLU A 3 4.28 -10.28 -23.23
N ILE A 4 3.06 -10.70 -22.90
CA ILE A 4 2.41 -10.52 -21.59
C ILE A 4 2.80 -11.63 -20.59
N ASP A 5 3.37 -12.74 -21.02
CA ASP A 5 3.65 -13.91 -20.17
C ASP A 5 5.07 -13.94 -19.54
N ARG A 6 5.81 -12.82 -19.51
CA ARG A 6 7.02 -12.81 -18.69
C ARG A 6 6.62 -12.65 -17.22
N PRO A 7 6.94 -13.63 -16.34
CA PRO A 7 6.67 -13.48 -14.92
C PRO A 7 7.40 -12.24 -14.41
N LEU A 8 6.70 -11.42 -13.63
CA LEU A 8 7.31 -10.29 -12.94
C LEU A 8 8.44 -10.81 -12.02
N PRO A 9 9.48 -10.00 -11.76
CA PRO A 9 10.44 -10.31 -10.71
C PRO A 9 9.71 -10.66 -9.41
N PRO A 10 10.13 -11.68 -8.65
CA PRO A 10 9.42 -12.12 -7.45
C PRO A 10 9.30 -11.02 -6.39
N GLU A 11 10.27 -10.10 -6.33
CA GLU A 11 10.25 -8.91 -5.50
C GLU A 11 9.13 -7.94 -5.92
N LEU A 12 8.96 -7.74 -7.23
CA LEU A 12 7.93 -6.87 -7.79
C LEU A 12 6.54 -7.45 -7.55
N GLU A 13 6.37 -8.76 -7.76
CA GLU A 13 5.12 -9.45 -7.43
C GLU A 13 4.78 -9.34 -5.94
N LYS A 14 5.79 -9.49 -5.07
CA LYS A 14 5.62 -9.29 -3.62
C LYS A 14 5.20 -7.85 -3.32
N MET A 15 5.86 -6.86 -3.89
CA MET A 15 5.51 -5.44 -3.74
C MET A 15 4.06 -5.18 -4.14
N ASP A 16 3.63 -5.66 -5.30
CA ASP A 16 2.25 -5.47 -5.80
C ASP A 16 1.21 -6.13 -4.89
N ARG A 17 1.47 -7.34 -4.40
CA ARG A 17 0.57 -8.04 -3.45
C ARG A 17 0.40 -7.24 -2.17
N TYR A 18 1.48 -6.73 -1.58
CA TYR A 18 1.40 -5.93 -0.35
C TYR A 18 0.79 -4.55 -0.59
N ARG A 19 1.02 -3.92 -1.74
CA ARG A 19 0.34 -2.68 -2.16
C ARG A 19 -1.17 -2.89 -2.27
N ALA A 20 -1.60 -3.99 -2.89
CA ALA A 20 -3.02 -4.34 -3.00
C ALA A 20 -3.66 -4.61 -1.64
N LEU A 21 -2.97 -5.34 -0.75
CA LEU A 21 -3.40 -5.60 0.62
C LEU A 21 -3.57 -4.29 1.41
N ALA A 22 -2.58 -3.40 1.37
CA ALA A 22 -2.64 -2.09 2.01
C ALA A 22 -3.85 -1.27 1.52
N GLY A 23 -4.08 -1.25 0.20
CA GLY A 23 -5.23 -0.56 -0.38
C GLY A 23 -6.57 -1.15 0.06
N ALA A 24 -6.68 -2.48 0.19
CA ALA A 24 -7.88 -3.14 0.69
C ALA A 24 -8.14 -2.80 2.16
N LEU A 25 -7.12 -2.91 3.01
CA LEU A 25 -7.20 -2.57 4.44
C LEU A 25 -7.59 -1.11 4.65
N TYR A 26 -7.00 -0.18 3.90
CA TYR A 26 -7.36 1.24 3.94
C TYR A 26 -8.84 1.47 3.60
N ARG A 27 -9.37 0.81 2.54
CA ARG A 27 -10.79 0.91 2.19
C ARG A 27 -11.70 0.32 3.27
N CYS A 28 -11.32 -0.80 3.88
CA CYS A 28 -12.06 -1.39 5.01
C CYS A 28 -12.04 -0.44 6.22
N ALA A 29 -10.91 0.18 6.54
CA ALA A 29 -10.83 1.16 7.63
C ALA A 29 -11.77 2.35 7.40
N ARG A 30 -11.81 2.87 6.16
CA ARG A 30 -12.74 3.94 5.78
C ARG A 30 -14.20 3.53 5.94
N TRP A 31 -14.53 2.27 5.66
CA TRP A 31 -15.87 1.72 5.90
C TRP A 31 -16.20 1.65 7.40
N GLU A 32 -15.29 1.13 8.24
CA GLU A 32 -15.46 1.10 9.69
C GLU A 32 -15.64 2.51 10.29
N LEU A 33 -14.90 3.50 9.79
CA LEU A 33 -15.06 4.90 10.21
C LEU A 33 -16.45 5.45 9.87
N ALA A 34 -16.95 5.17 8.67
CA ALA A 34 -18.31 5.56 8.29
C ALA A 34 -19.37 4.88 9.19
N GLY A 35 -19.09 3.65 9.64
CA GLY A 35 -19.88 2.91 10.63
C GLY A 35 -19.73 3.41 12.08
N ARG A 36 -18.93 4.46 12.33
CA ARG A 36 -18.59 4.99 13.66
C ARG A 36 -17.88 3.97 14.57
N ASN A 37 -17.02 3.13 13.99
CA ASN A 37 -16.17 2.21 14.71
C ASN A 37 -14.69 2.60 14.61
N PRO A 38 -14.25 3.66 15.33
CA PRO A 38 -12.88 4.16 15.25
C PRO A 38 -11.83 3.15 15.72
N GLY A 39 -12.19 2.26 16.66
CA GLY A 39 -11.29 1.22 17.16
C GLY A 39 -10.92 0.19 16.08
N ALA A 40 -11.92 -0.37 15.39
CA ALA A 40 -11.67 -1.30 14.29
C ALA A 40 -10.96 -0.62 13.11
N ALA A 41 -11.34 0.63 12.80
CA ALA A 41 -10.66 1.40 11.79
C ALA A 41 -9.17 1.60 12.10
N ASN A 42 -8.82 1.95 13.34
CA ASN A 42 -7.42 2.14 13.72
C ASN A 42 -6.59 0.87 13.52
N VAL A 43 -7.10 -0.29 13.94
CA VAL A 43 -6.44 -1.59 13.73
C VAL A 43 -6.22 -1.86 12.24
N LEU A 44 -7.21 -1.58 11.39
CA LEU A 44 -7.08 -1.77 9.94
C LEU A 44 -6.07 -0.81 9.31
N LEU A 45 -5.99 0.45 9.77
CA LEU A 45 -5.00 1.43 9.29
C LEU A 45 -3.58 1.06 9.71
N GLU A 46 -3.38 0.58 10.94
CA GLU A 46 -2.08 0.06 11.39
C GLU A 46 -1.60 -1.09 10.49
N ARG A 47 -2.49 -2.05 10.18
CA ARG A 47 -2.18 -3.15 9.26
C ARG A 47 -1.93 -2.66 7.83
N ALA A 48 -2.64 -1.62 7.40
CA ALA A 48 -2.39 -1.00 6.11
C ALA A 48 -0.98 -0.39 6.04
N LEU A 49 -0.53 0.31 7.09
CA LEU A 49 0.84 0.84 7.18
C LEU A 49 1.89 -0.27 7.13
N GLU A 50 1.72 -1.34 7.92
CA GLU A 50 2.63 -2.49 7.89
C GLU A 50 2.75 -3.10 6.48
N ALA A 51 1.63 -3.17 5.75
CA ALA A 51 1.61 -3.64 4.37
C ALA A 51 2.30 -2.66 3.40
N VAL A 52 2.12 -1.34 3.55
CA VAL A 52 2.85 -0.33 2.75
C VAL A 52 4.36 -0.41 2.99
N ASP A 53 4.79 -0.54 4.24
CA ASP A 53 6.21 -0.68 4.59
C ASP A 53 6.80 -1.95 3.97
N THR A 54 6.06 -3.04 4.00
CA THR A 54 6.48 -4.31 3.40
C THR A 54 6.55 -4.20 1.87
N ALA A 55 5.60 -3.53 1.23
CA ALA A 55 5.63 -3.26 -0.21
C ALA A 55 6.83 -2.38 -0.59
N THR A 56 7.10 -1.34 0.20
CA THR A 56 8.22 -0.42 -0.04
C THR A 56 9.57 -1.13 0.06
N ARG A 57 9.74 -2.03 1.03
CA ARG A 57 10.96 -2.87 1.16
C ARG A 57 11.09 -3.92 0.06
N ALA A 58 9.99 -4.31 -0.56
CA ALA A 58 9.97 -5.27 -1.67
C ALA A 58 10.15 -4.58 -3.03
N LEU A 59 10.11 -3.25 -3.11
CA LEU A 59 10.39 -2.53 -4.35
C LEU A 59 11.86 -2.75 -4.75
N PRO A 60 12.13 -3.30 -5.94
CA PRO A 60 13.50 -3.61 -6.36
C PRO A 60 14.35 -2.35 -6.52
N ALA A 61 15.48 -2.26 -5.81
CA ALA A 61 16.42 -1.14 -5.87
C ALA A 61 17.66 -1.41 -6.75
N ASP A 62 17.77 -2.61 -7.32
CA ASP A 62 18.93 -3.14 -8.04
C ASP A 62 18.96 -2.77 -9.53
N GLY A 63 18.09 -1.85 -9.96
CA GLY A 63 17.98 -1.41 -11.35
C GLY A 63 17.26 -2.41 -12.27
N THR A 64 16.57 -3.40 -11.70
CA THR A 64 15.69 -4.32 -12.46
C THR A 64 14.50 -3.60 -13.10
N LEU A 65 14.03 -2.51 -12.49
CA LEU A 65 13.02 -1.61 -13.05
C LEU A 65 13.67 -0.43 -13.78
N LYS A 66 13.00 0.08 -14.82
CA LYS A 66 13.37 1.39 -15.37
C LYS A 66 13.15 2.46 -14.30
N ALA A 67 14.00 3.49 -14.28
CA ALA A 67 13.91 4.57 -13.30
C ALA A 67 12.51 5.20 -13.20
N ALA A 68 11.83 5.40 -14.35
CA ALA A 68 10.48 5.94 -14.39
C ALA A 68 9.43 5.00 -13.75
N GLU A 69 9.53 3.69 -13.98
CA GLU A 69 8.62 2.69 -13.40
C GLU A 69 8.86 2.60 -11.88
N HIS A 70 10.12 2.58 -11.46
CA HIS A 70 10.49 2.60 -10.04
C HIS A 70 9.92 3.84 -9.33
N GLU A 71 10.08 5.03 -9.93
CA GLU A 71 9.55 6.28 -9.40
C GLU A 71 8.01 6.25 -9.30
N GLU A 72 7.32 5.72 -10.32
CA GLU A 72 5.86 5.57 -10.30
C GLU A 72 5.39 4.66 -9.15
N HIS A 73 6.03 3.50 -8.98
CA HIS A 73 5.72 2.59 -7.89
C HIS A 73 5.98 3.24 -6.52
N LEU A 74 7.13 3.89 -6.36
CA LEU A 74 7.48 4.59 -5.12
C LEU A 74 6.47 5.69 -4.80
N GLN A 75 6.14 6.54 -5.78
CA GLN A 75 5.17 7.62 -5.61
C GLN A 75 3.78 7.08 -5.25
N SER A 76 3.38 5.96 -5.85
CA SER A 76 2.12 5.32 -5.47
C SER A 76 2.13 4.79 -4.03
N LEU A 77 3.24 4.21 -3.57
CA LEU A 77 3.37 3.71 -2.20
C LEU A 77 3.38 4.87 -1.19
N VAL A 78 4.10 5.95 -1.48
CA VAL A 78 4.12 7.19 -0.68
C VAL A 78 2.71 7.77 -0.57
N THR A 79 1.99 7.90 -1.70
CA THR A 79 0.62 8.42 -1.70
C THR A 79 -0.31 7.56 -0.84
N LEU A 80 -0.20 6.24 -0.91
CA LEU A 80 -1.00 5.34 -0.09
C LEU A 80 -0.64 5.48 1.40
N ARG A 81 0.66 5.56 1.74
CA ARG A 81 1.12 5.80 3.11
C ARG A 81 0.53 7.08 3.69
N ASP A 82 0.60 8.18 2.96
CA ASP A 82 0.16 9.49 3.43
C ASP A 82 -1.36 9.52 3.64
N ASN A 83 -2.13 8.85 2.77
CA ASN A 83 -3.56 8.67 2.97
C ASN A 83 -3.88 7.88 4.25
N VAL A 84 -3.13 6.81 4.52
CA VAL A 84 -3.32 5.98 5.73
C VAL A 84 -2.96 6.79 6.98
N ILE A 85 -1.83 7.49 6.99
CA ILE A 85 -1.41 8.38 8.09
C ILE A 85 -2.46 9.47 8.34
N SER A 86 -2.96 10.10 7.28
CA SER A 86 -3.99 11.14 7.38
C SER A 86 -5.28 10.59 8.00
N ALA A 87 -5.71 9.39 7.61
CA ALA A 87 -6.87 8.74 8.20
C ALA A 87 -6.64 8.37 9.68
N SER A 88 -5.44 7.90 10.05
CA SER A 88 -5.10 7.61 11.45
C SER A 88 -5.12 8.89 12.30
N ALA A 89 -4.62 10.01 11.76
CA ALA A 89 -4.67 11.30 12.44
C ALA A 89 -6.11 11.79 12.66
N GLN A 90 -7.02 11.52 11.71
CA GLN A 90 -8.44 11.86 11.87
C GLN A 90 -9.08 11.11 13.05
N ILE A 91 -8.72 9.83 13.26
CA ILE A 91 -9.22 9.05 14.41
C ILE A 91 -8.78 9.66 15.73
N LEU A 92 -7.52 10.08 15.83
CA LEU A 92 -6.97 10.69 17.05
C LEU A 92 -7.58 12.06 17.39
N ALA A 93 -8.20 12.71 16.40
CA ALA A 93 -8.85 14.01 16.55
C ALA A 93 -10.35 13.92 16.86
N MET A 94 -10.94 12.72 16.91
CA MET A 94 -12.34 12.47 17.27
C MET A 94 -12.54 12.32 18.77
#